data_AF-A0A8J2NSY0-F1
#
_entry.id   AF-A0A8J2NSY0-F1
#
_cell.length_a   1.000
_cell.length_b   1.000
_cell.length_c   1.000
_cell.angle_alpha   90.00
_cell.angle_beta   90.00
_cell.angle_gamma   90.00
#
_symmetry.space_group_name_H-M   'P 1'
#
loop_
_entity.id
_entity.type
_entity.pdbx_description
1 polymer ?
#
loop_
_entity_poly.entity_id
_entity_poly.type
_entity_poly.pdbx_seq_one_letter_code
_entity_poly.pdbx_strand_id
1 'polypeptide(L)' 'IELFRKACERHQKSYRSCMNGKGIDRHLFGLYVVSKYLKIESPFLNEAIGHPWRLSTSQTPTRQTNLKPTGCWG' A
#
# COMPACT_ATOMS: atom_id res chain seq x y z
N ILE A 1 -8.97 4.27 -25.66
CA ILE A 1 -9.06 5.14 -24.44
C ILE A 1 -9.86 4.46 -23.31
N GLU A 2 -10.91 3.68 -23.60
CA GLU A 2 -11.76 3.08 -22.55
C GLU A 2 -11.01 2.22 -21.51
N LEU A 3 -10.16 1.29 -21.96
CA LEU A 3 -9.39 0.42 -21.06
C LEU A 3 -8.43 1.20 -20.15
N PHE A 4 -7.82 2.26 -20.69
CA PHE A 4 -6.93 3.14 -19.93
C PHE A 4 -7.68 3.83 -18.78
N ARG A 5 -8.88 4.38 -19.06
CA ARG A 5 -9.72 5.00 -18.03
C ARG A 5 -10.11 4.01 -16.94
N LYS A 6 -10.56 2.81 -17.31
CA LYS A 6 -10.89 1.74 -16.35
C LYS A 6 -9.69 1.38 -15.45
N ALA A 7 -8.49 1.27 -16.02
CA ALA A 7 -7.28 1.00 -15.26
C ALA A 7 -6.95 2.13 -14.26
N CYS A 8 -7.04 3.40 -14.68
CA CYS A 8 -6.84 4.55 -13.81
C CYS A 8 -7.86 4.61 -12.66
N GLU A 9 -9.14 4.39 -12.96
CA GLU A 9 -10.20 4.35 -11.94
C GLU A 9 -9.95 3.26 -10.90
N ARG A 10 -9.57 2.06 -11.36
CA ARG A 10 -9.21 0.95 -10.47
C ARG A 10 -8.01 1.30 -9.61
N HIS A 11 -6.94 1.85 -10.19
CA HIS A 11 -5.73 2.25 -9.46
C HIS A 11 -6.06 3.26 -8.35
N GLN A 12 -6.80 4.32 -8.67
CA GLN A 12 -7.18 5.34 -7.69
C GLN A 12 -8.07 4.78 -6.58
N LYS A 13 -9.05 3.93 -6.92
CA LYS A 13 -9.93 3.28 -5.93
C LYS A 13 -9.14 2.37 -5.00
N SER A 14 -8.22 1.56 -5.54
CA SER A 14 -7.37 0.68 -4.76
C SER A 14 -6.45 1.47 -3.82
N TYR A 15 -5.74 2.48 -4.33
CA TYR A 15 -4.87 3.31 -3.50
C TYR A 15 -5.63 3.97 -2.34
N ARG A 16 -6.78 4.61 -2.60
CA ARG A 16 -7.63 5.19 -1.54
C ARG A 16 -8.08 4.15 -0.51
N SER A 17 -8.40 2.94 -0.95
CA SER A 17 -8.79 1.85 -0.04
C SER A 17 -7.62 1.43 0.85
N CYS A 18 -6.41 1.29 0.28
CA CYS A 18 -5.20 0.97 1.03
C CYS A 18 -4.86 2.06 2.07
N MET A 19 -5.01 3.34 1.72
CA MET A 19 -4.79 4.45 2.67
C MET A 19 -5.78 4.44 3.84
N ASN A 20 -6.97 3.85 3.66
CA ASN A 20 -7.98 3.67 4.71
C ASN A 20 -7.86 2.32 5.44
N GLY A 21 -6.71 1.64 5.36
CA GLY A 21 -6.47 0.37 6.04
C GLY A 21 -7.22 -0.82 5.44
N LYS A 22 -7.76 -0.70 4.23
CA LYS A 22 -8.46 -1.80 3.53
C LYS A 22 -7.54 -2.57 2.57
N GLY A 23 -6.23 -2.38 2.67
CA GLY A 23 -5.22 -3.10 1.90
C GLY A 23 -4.97 -4.50 2.46
N ILE A 24 -4.71 -5.48 1.60
CA ILE A 24 -4.62 -6.89 2.00
C ILE A 24 -3.24 -7.28 2.55
N ASP A 25 -2.16 -6.67 2.06
CA ASP A 25 -0.78 -7.11 2.34
C ASP A 25 -0.46 -7.11 3.84
N ARG A 26 -0.86 -6.04 4.56
CA ARG A 26 -0.62 -5.94 6.00
C ARG A 26 -1.49 -6.90 6.80
N HIS A 27 -2.70 -7.20 6.33
CA HIS A 27 -3.56 -8.20 6.96
C HIS A 27 -3.00 -9.61 6.79
N LEU A 28 -2.57 -9.98 5.58
CA LEU A 28 -1.92 -11.27 5.32
C LEU A 28 -0.62 -11.42 6.12
N PHE A 29 0.19 -10.36 6.20
CA PHE A 29 1.38 -10.37 7.02
C PHE A 29 1.07 -10.56 8.51
N GLY A 30 0.04 -9.89 9.04
CA GLY A 30 -0.40 -10.08 10.41
C GLY A 30 -0.82 -11.52 10.70
N LEU A 31 -1.63 -12.11 9.82
CA LEU A 31 -2.03 -13.52 9.93
C LEU A 31 -0.83 -14.46 9.87
N TYR A 32 0.13 -14.20 8.99
CA TYR A 32 1.36 -14.96 8.87
C TYR A 32 2.20 -14.90 10.16
N VAL A 33 2.38 -13.71 10.75
CA VAL A 33 3.12 -13.55 12.01
C VAL A 33 2.45 -14.34 13.14
N VAL A 34 1.13 -14.25 13.27
CA VAL A 34 0.36 -14.99 14.28
C VAL A 34 0.45 -16.49 14.04
N SER A 35 0.37 -16.96 12.80
CA SER A 35 0.46 -18.39 12.49
C SER A 35 1.84 -18.95 12.85
N LYS A 36 2.93 -18.19 12.61
CA LYS A 36 4.29 -18.59 13.04
C LYS A 36 4.43 -18.63 14.56
N TYR A 37 3.86 -17.66 15.28
CA TYR A 37 3.86 -17.65 16.74
C TYR A 37 3.14 -18.88 17.31
N LEU A 38 1.97 -19.21 16.77
CA LEU A 38 1.16 -20.37 17.18
C LEU A 38 1.66 -21.70 16.62
N LYS A 39 2.72 -21.70 15.79
CA LYS A 39 3.24 -22.88 15.08
C LYS A 39 2.18 -23.58 14.22
N ILE A 40 1.24 -22.81 13.67
CA ILE A 40 0.23 -23.28 12.74
C ILE A 40 0.76 -23.10 11.31
N GLU A 41 0.78 -24.19 10.56
CA GLU A 41 1.09 -24.16 9.15
C GLU A 41 -0.15 -23.82 8.32
N SER A 42 0.01 -22.87 7.40
CA SER A 42 -1.04 -22.51 6.44
C SER A 42 -0.44 -22.54 5.03
N PRO A 43 -0.83 -23.52 4.19
CA PRO A 43 -0.40 -23.60 2.80
C PRO A 43 -0.68 -22.29 2.05
N PHE A 44 -1.85 -21.69 2.28
CA PHE A 44 -2.25 -20.41 1.70
C PHE A 44 -1.30 -19.27 2.09
N LEU A 45 -0.99 -19.09 3.38
CA LEU A 45 -0.12 -17.99 3.81
C LEU A 45 1.32 -18.19 3.36
N ASN A 46 1.80 -19.44 3.29
CA ASN A 46 3.13 -19.75 2.77
C ASN A 46 3.25 -19.37 1.29
N GLU A 47 2.24 -19.70 0.47
CA GLU A 47 2.20 -19.31 -0.94
C GLU A 47 2.06 -17.80 -1.09
N ALA A 48 1.07 -17.19 -0.43
CA ALA A 48 0.74 -15.78 -0.58
C ALA A 48 1.90 -14.84 -0.19
N ILE A 49 2.69 -15.20 0.82
CA ILE A 49 3.85 -14.41 1.28
C ILE A 49 5.13 -14.79 0.52
N GLY A 50 5.21 -16.00 -0.04
CA GLY A 50 6.40 -16.52 -0.71
C GLY A 50 6.70 -15.89 -2.08
N HIS A 51 5.73 -15.20 -2.69
CA HIS A 51 5.92 -14.57 -3.99
C HIS A 51 6.81 -13.33 -3.92
N PRO A 52 7.86 -13.22 -4.78
CA PRO A 52 8.73 -12.05 -4.78
C PRO A 52 8.03 -10.81 -5.38
N TRP A 53 8.19 -9.67 -4.72
CA TRP A 53 7.74 -8.37 -5.23
C TRP A 53 8.67 -7.89 -6.36
N ARG A 54 8.31 -8.19 -7.61
CA ARG A 54 9.17 -7.92 -8.78
C ARG A 54 9.29 -6.43 -9.15
N LEU A 55 8.38 -5.60 -8.67
CA LEU A 55 8.37 -4.16 -8.92
C LEU A 55 8.06 -3.43 -7.62
N SER A 56 8.97 -2.54 -7.21
CA SER A 56 8.79 -1.63 -6.08
C SER A 56 8.74 -0.21 -6.62
N THR A 57 7.71 0.55 -6.24
CA THR A 57 7.55 1.95 -6.62
C THR A 57 7.18 2.78 -5.40
N SER A 58 7.64 4.02 -5.36
CA SER A 58 7.21 5.02 -4.39
C SER A 58 7.01 6.35 -5.12
N GLN A 59 6.06 7.14 -4.66
CA GLN A 59 5.85 8.49 -5.17
C GLN A 59 6.32 9.49 -4.12
N THR A 60 7.37 10.23 -4.43
CA THR A 60 7.81 11.38 -3.63
C THR A 60 7.40 12.65 -4.34
N PRO A 61 6.42 13.43 -3.82
CA PRO A 61 6.08 14.71 -4.41
C PRO A 61 7.25 15.70 -4.22
N THR A 62 7.81 16.20 -5.32
CA THR A 62 9.03 17.05 -5.31
C THR A 62 8.76 18.54 -5.12
N ARG A 63 7.51 18.97 -4.88
CA ARG A 63 7.14 20.39 -4.77
C ARG A 63 6.03 20.64 -3.73
N GLN A 64 6.30 20.29 -2.47
CA GLN A 64 5.28 20.34 -1.41
C GLN A 64 5.25 21.67 -0.61
N THR A 65 6.14 22.63 -0.88
CA THR A 65 6.15 23.91 -0.16
C THR A 65 6.40 25.10 -1.09
N ASN A 66 5.32 25.65 -1.66
CA ASN A 66 5.22 27.11 -1.80
C ASN A 66 4.50 27.62 -0.55
N LEU A 67 5.11 27.42 0.63
CA LEU A 67 4.70 28.15 1.82
C LEU A 67 5.07 29.61 1.54
N LYS A 68 4.10 30.42 1.11
CA LYS A 68 4.24 31.86 1.22
C LYS A 68 4.56 32.14 2.69
N PRO A 69 5.59 32.92 3.03
CA PRO A 69 5.83 33.27 4.41
C PRO A 69 4.61 34.06 4.89
N THR A 70 3.70 33.42 5.61
CA THR A 70 2.74 34.11 6.44
C THR A 70 3.57 34.76 7.54
N GLY A 71 3.49 36.10 7.58
CA GLY A 71 4.41 36.94 8.33
C GLY A 71 4.55 36.60 9.82
N CYS A 72 5.67 37.09 10.33
CA CYS A 72 5.93 37.42 11.73
C CYS A 72 6.07 36.25 12.70
N TRP A 73 7.31 35.77 12.83
CA TRP A 73 7.86 35.35 14.13
C TRP A 73 9.03 36.28 14.45
N GLY A 74 8.98 36.95 15.60
CA GLY A 74 10.00 37.86 16.12
C GLY A 74 9.48 39.25 16.38
#